data_AF-A0A3N6EQS1-F1
#
_entry.id   AF-A0A3N6EQS1-F1
#
_cell.length_a   1.000
_cell.length_b   1.000
_cell.length_c   1.000
_cell.angle_alpha   90.00
_cell.angle_beta   90.00
_cell.angle_gamma   90.00
#
_symmetry.space_group_name_H-M   'P 1'
#
loop_
_entity.id
_entity.type
_entity.pdbx_description
1 polymer ?
#
loop_
_entity_poly.entity_id
_entity_poly.type
_entity_poly.pdbx_seq_one_letter_code
_entity_poly.pdbx_strand_id
1 'polypeptide(L)' 'MLNDEAGKPALRWKFTNAWPKQYSAPSLSGTATEVAIEELVLVVESFEVDPV' A
#
# COMPACT_ATOMS: atom_id res chain seq x y z
N MET A 1 -8.28 1.08 -2.00
CA MET A 1 -9.56 1.53 -2.59
C MET A 1 -9.43 3.00 -2.92
N LEU A 2 -10.01 3.43 -4.03
CA LEU A 2 -10.13 4.85 -4.39
C LEU A 2 -11.48 5.34 -3.86
N ASN A 3 -11.47 6.47 -3.16
CA ASN A 3 -12.67 7.16 -2.71
C ASN A 3 -12.79 8.51 -3.43
N ASP A 4 -14.03 9.00 -3.60
CA ASP A 4 -14.30 10.36 -4.05
C ASP A 4 -14.07 11.40 -2.93
N GLU A 5 -14.26 12.68 -3.24
CA GLU A 5 -14.07 13.79 -2.29
C GLU A 5 -15.04 13.74 -1.11
N ALA A 6 -16.19 13.07 -1.27
CA ALA A 6 -17.17 12.85 -0.21
C ALA A 6 -16.85 11.57 0.62
N GLY A 7 -15.75 10.88 0.32
CA GLY A 7 -15.32 9.66 0.98
C GLY A 7 -16.06 8.39 0.52
N LYS A 8 -16.87 8.45 -0.54
CA LYS A 8 -17.56 7.27 -1.08
C LYS A 8 -16.63 6.45 -1.96
N PRO A 9 -16.72 5.12 -1.95
CA PRO A 9 -15.84 4.30 -2.78
C PRO A 9 -16.15 4.50 -4.28
N ALA A 10 -15.10 4.69 -5.06
CA ALA A 10 -15.15 4.90 -6.51
C ALA A 10 -14.47 3.75 -7.30
N LEU A 11 -13.48 3.08 -6.70
CA LEU A 11 -12.83 1.92 -7.30
C LEU A 11 -12.20 1.03 -6.23
N ARG A 12 -12.25 -0.29 -6.41
CA ARG A 12 -11.61 -1.24 -5.48
C ARG A 12 -10.66 -2.17 -6.21
N TRP A 13 -9.43 -2.27 -5.72
CA TRP A 13 -8.53 -3.39 -6.03
C TRP A 13 -8.67 -4.44 -4.94
N LYS A 14 -8.90 -5.68 -5.36
CA LYS A 14 -8.98 -6.84 -4.48
C LYS A 14 -7.81 -7.75 -4.77
N PHE A 15 -7.02 -8.05 -3.74
CA PHE A 15 -5.90 -9.00 -3.82
C PHE A 15 -6.29 -10.33 -3.17
N THR A 16 -5.87 -11.44 -3.76
CA THR A 16 -6.09 -12.79 -3.21
C THR A 16 -4.76 -13.38 -2.77
N ASN A 17 -4.74 -13.99 -1.58
CA ASN A 17 -3.57 -14.64 -0.99
C ASN A 17 -2.31 -13.74 -1.01
N ALA A 18 -2.44 -12.56 -0.42
CA ALA A 18 -1.34 -11.61 -0.29
C ALA A 18 -0.42 -11.96 0.88
N TRP A 19 0.88 -12.09 0.63
CA TRP A 19 1.88 -12.41 1.65
C TRP A 19 3.02 -11.38 1.66
N PRO A 20 3.58 -11.06 2.84
CA PRO A 20 4.76 -10.21 2.93
C PRO A 20 5.97 -10.92 2.32
N LYS A 21 6.61 -10.25 1.36
CA LYS A 21 7.83 -10.73 0.70
C LYS A 21 9.08 -10.06 1.25
N GLN A 22 9.00 -8.76 1.53
CA GLN A 22 10.13 -7.97 2.00
C GLN A 22 9.64 -6.82 2.87
N TYR A 23 10.42 -6.51 3.89
CA TYR A 23 10.24 -5.35 4.76
C TYR A 23 11.54 -4.56 4.81
N SER A 24 11.46 -3.26 4.56
CA SER A 24 12.58 -2.33 4.66
C SER A 24 12.25 -1.30 5.74
N ALA A 25 13.09 -1.25 6.77
CA ALA A 25 12.98 -0.24 7.82
C ALA A 25 13.37 1.15 7.27
N PRO A 26 12.97 2.25 7.94
CA PRO A 26 13.33 3.59 7.51
C PRO A 26 14.84 3.82 7.60
N SER A 27 15.38 4.65 6.73
CA SER A 27 16.75 5.14 6.87
C SER A 27 16.86 6.10 8.05
N LEU A 28 17.74 5.80 8.99
CA LEU A 28 18.03 6.70 10.12
C LEU A 28 19.15 7.66 9.74
N SER A 29 18.86 8.97 9.79
CA SER A 29 19.83 10.03 9.56
C SER A 29 19.72 11.11 10.63
N GLY A 30 20.85 11.55 11.17
CA GLY A 30 20.92 12.64 12.14
C GLY A 30 20.79 14.05 11.53
N THR A 31 20.76 14.15 10.20
CA THR A 31 20.70 15.44 9.48
C THR A 31 19.51 15.54 8.52
N ALA A 32 18.80 14.45 8.26
CA ALA A 32 17.61 14.49 7.42
C ALA A 32 16.39 15.02 8.19
N THR A 33 15.49 15.71 7.49
CA THR A 33 14.21 16.22 8.03
C THR A 33 13.00 15.54 7.39
N GLU A 34 13.26 14.49 6.59
CA GLU A 34 12.20 13.70 5.97
C GLU A 34 11.51 12.78 6.96
N VAL A 35 10.28 12.37 6.62
CA VAL A 35 9.52 11.43 7.43
C VAL A 35 10.13 10.04 7.28
N ALA A 36 10.33 9.35 8.40
CA ALA A 36 10.73 7.95 8.42
C ALA A 36 9.61 7.08 7.82
N ILE A 37 9.88 6.47 6.67
CA ILE A 37 8.92 5.61 5.95
C ILE A 37 9.43 4.18 5.93
N GLU A 38 8.55 3.26 6.30
CA GLU A 38 8.73 1.82 6.14
C GLU A 38 8.18 1.35 4.80
N GLU A 39 8.84 0.38 4.17
CA GLU A 39 8.35 -0.24 2.94
C GLU A 39 8.03 -1.71 3.19
N LEU A 40 6.81 -2.13 2.84
CA LEU A 40 6.38 -3.53 2.83
C LEU A 40 6.00 -3.94 1.41
N VAL A 41 6.74 -4.91 0.87
CA VAL A 41 6.45 -5.50 -0.44
C VAL A 41 5.61 -6.76 -0.25
N LEU A 42 4.48 -6.84 -0.95
CA LEU A 42 3.62 -8.02 -0.96
C LEU A 42 3.77 -8.80 -2.27
N VAL A 43 3.65 -10.11 -2.18
CA VAL A 43 3.35 -10.98 -3.33
C VAL A 43 1.88 -11.39 -3.25
N VAL A 44 1.19 -11.38 -4.38
CA VAL A 44 -0.23 -11.72 -4.48
C VAL A 44 -0.42 -12.78 -5.56
N GLU A 45 -1.35 -13.69 -5.35
CA GLU A 45 -1.65 -14.75 -6.31
C GLU A 45 -2.50 -14.23 -7.48
N SER A 46 -3.46 -13.36 -7.17
CA SER A 46 -4.25 -12.65 -8.17
C SER A 46 -4.66 -11.26 -7.69
N PHE A 47 -5.01 -10.40 -8.64
CA PHE A 47 -5.68 -9.14 -8.35
C PHE A 47 -6.85 -8.93 -9.31
N GLU A 48 -7.90 -8.31 -8.80
CA GLU A 48 -9.09 -7.96 -9.56
C GLU A 48 -9.45 -6.49 -9.32
N VAL A 49 -9.92 -5.83 -10.37
CA VAL A 49 -10.49 -4.48 -10.29
C VAL A 49 -11.99 -4.63 -10.24
N ASP A 50 -12.56 -4.20 -9.11
CA ASP A 50 -13.99 -4.22 -8.85
C ASP A 50 -14.55 -2.79 -9.03
N PRO A 51 -15.35 -2.54 -10.09
CA PRO A 51 -16.07 -1.29 -10.24
C PRO A 51 -17.15 -1.24 -9.16
N VAL A 52 -17.01 -0.31 -8.22
CA VAL A 52 -17.95 -0.15 -7.08
C VAL A 52 -19.29 0.38 -7.56
#